data_AF-S6BZY1-F1
#
_entry.id   AF-S6BZY1-F1
#
_cell.length_a   1.000
_cell.length_b   1.000
_cell.length_c   1.000
_cell.angle_alpha   90.00
_cell.angle_beta   90.00
_cell.angle_gamma   90.00
#
_symmetry.space_group_name_H-M   'P 1'
#
loop_
_entity.id
_entity.type
_entity.pdbx_description
1 polymer ?
#
loop_
_entity_poly.entity_id
_entity_poly.type
_entity_poly.pdbx_seq_one_letter_code
_entity_poly.pdbx_strand_id
1 'polypeptide(L)'
;MQGNAQPPLIAGLLAGLPGARLIETHISWVILHDRYAWKLKKPLDLGFLDFSRLDQRRLFCEEEIRLNRRLAPDIYLGVVPITGTPESPRFGGEGPILEWAVQMRAFDADATLDRAHEIAPAQIDAIADCLAHFHRDIPKAPPESDYGTPAAVRAPVEGNFAALRRLDPPPSSRALLDVLEPRLQRLGERLEPHFSARREAGHIRECHGDLHLGNIAWMNEAPLIFDAIEFDPGLRFIDPVNELAFLAMDLHHRGQSALAWRLLDRWLTHTGDHAGLAAWSYYLAYRAMVRAKIAAIRARQADDDFTPTRDLLALADALSRPGRPALVLMHGVSGSGKTHLSQALLEDLGTVRLRSDVERKRLFGLGAQDDSRRNGTDIYTPEASRRTLATLLQKTEALLDAGLRVIVDATFLARSWREPFEQLAEARGLPWCIVSPQVPETLLRERVSARHHQGEDASEADLAVLTSQLANQQPLAPDELPRTLQPTPETSLPELIEQVRQRLRPRKRSTAD
;
A
#
# COMPACT_ATOMS: atom_id res chain seq x y z
N MET A 1 31.93 -19.02 19.17
CA MET A 1 31.08 -18.69 20.33
C MET A 1 31.94 -18.07 21.42
N GLN A 2 32.14 -16.75 21.40
CA GLN A 2 32.48 -16.00 22.62
C GLN A 2 31.14 -15.49 23.15
N GLY A 3 30.72 -15.92 24.33
CA GLY A 3 29.49 -15.46 24.95
C GLY A 3 29.56 -13.96 25.13
N ASN A 4 28.76 -13.22 24.35
CA ASN A 4 28.75 -11.77 24.38
C ASN A 4 28.09 -11.37 25.71
N ALA A 5 28.89 -11.11 26.73
CA ALA A 5 28.39 -10.60 28.00
C ALA A 5 27.61 -9.31 27.73
N GLN A 6 26.39 -9.22 28.27
CA GLN A 6 25.56 -8.02 28.11
C GLN A 6 26.32 -6.80 28.67
N PRO A 7 26.20 -5.61 28.04
CA PRO A 7 26.82 -4.40 28.57
C PRO A 7 26.41 -4.17 30.03
N PRO A 8 27.30 -3.68 30.92
CA PRO A 8 27.01 -3.52 32.35
C PRO A 8 25.70 -2.78 32.63
N LEU A 9 25.42 -1.72 31.88
CA LEU A 9 24.17 -0.96 31.98
C LEU A 9 22.92 -1.83 31.72
N ILE A 10 22.93 -2.66 30.67
CA ILE A 10 21.80 -3.53 30.32
C ILE A 10 21.64 -4.62 31.39
N ALA A 11 22.74 -5.22 31.83
CA ALA A 11 22.72 -6.20 32.90
C ALA A 11 22.16 -5.62 34.21
N GLY A 12 22.57 -4.39 34.57
CA GLY A 12 22.06 -3.67 35.74
C GLY A 12 20.57 -3.35 35.64
N LEU A 13 20.08 -2.93 34.46
CA LEU A 13 18.65 -2.69 34.23
C LEU A 13 17.82 -3.97 34.38
N LEU A 14 18.29 -5.09 33.83
CA LEU A 14 17.60 -6.38 33.95
C LEU A 14 17.63 -6.89 35.40
N ALA A 15 18.74 -6.72 36.12
CA ALA A 15 18.83 -7.07 37.53
C ALA A 15 17.85 -6.25 38.40
N GLY A 16 17.61 -4.99 38.04
CA GLY A 16 16.63 -4.12 38.69
C GLY A 16 15.17 -4.40 38.31
N LEU A 17 14.91 -5.24 37.30
CA LEU A 17 13.58 -5.57 36.79
C LEU A 17 13.39 -7.10 36.70
N PRO A 18 13.13 -7.79 37.84
CA PRO A 18 12.96 -9.24 37.86
C PRO A 18 11.85 -9.72 36.91
N GLY A 19 12.18 -10.63 35.99
CA GLY A 19 11.24 -11.13 34.98
C GLY A 19 11.17 -10.30 33.70
N ALA A 20 12.00 -9.25 33.57
CA ALA A 20 12.13 -8.51 32.33
C ALA A 20 12.67 -9.39 31.19
N ARG A 21 12.14 -9.17 29.99
CA ARG A 21 12.64 -9.79 28.76
C ARG A 21 13.43 -8.78 27.95
N LEU A 22 14.65 -9.15 27.57
CA LEU A 22 15.45 -8.38 26.62
C LEU A 22 15.19 -8.87 25.19
N ILE A 23 14.90 -7.94 24.29
CA ILE A 23 14.92 -8.13 22.85
C ILE A 23 16.06 -7.28 22.30
N GLU A 24 16.92 -7.87 21.49
CA GLU A 24 18.03 -7.17 20.86
C GLU A 24 17.79 -7.05 19.35
N THR A 25 17.93 -5.84 18.82
CA THR A 25 17.91 -5.55 17.38
C THR A 25 19.31 -5.17 16.90
N HIS A 26 19.48 -4.90 15.61
CA HIS A 26 20.77 -4.43 15.06
C HIS A 26 21.29 -3.15 15.72
N ILE A 27 20.39 -2.24 16.11
CA ILE A 27 20.74 -0.88 16.57
C ILE A 27 20.15 -0.52 17.94
N SER A 28 19.41 -1.43 18.59
CA SER A 28 18.74 -1.14 19.85
C SER A 28 18.64 -2.36 20.77
N TRP A 29 18.41 -2.09 22.05
CA TRP A 29 17.93 -3.04 23.05
C TRP A 29 16.54 -2.62 23.48
N VAL A 30 15.60 -3.57 23.56
CA VAL A 30 14.24 -3.34 24.06
C VAL A 30 14.03 -4.20 25.30
N ILE A 31 13.80 -3.54 26.43
CA ILE A 31 13.52 -4.20 27.71
C ILE A 31 12.01 -4.17 27.92
N LEU A 32 11.38 -5.35 28.00
CA LEU A 32 9.96 -5.52 28.28
C LEU A 32 9.78 -5.92 29.74
N HIS A 33 8.95 -5.19 30.49
CA HIS A 33 8.58 -5.56 31.86
C HIS A 33 7.19 -5.03 32.19
N ASP A 34 6.32 -5.92 32.68
CA ASP A 34 4.90 -5.64 32.96
C ASP A 34 4.18 -4.97 31.78
N ARG A 35 3.81 -3.69 31.95
CA ARG A 35 3.03 -2.89 30.99
C ARG A 35 3.90 -1.95 30.17
N TYR A 36 5.22 -1.99 30.34
CA TYR A 36 6.13 -1.04 29.72
C TYR A 36 7.22 -1.73 28.91
N ALA A 37 7.67 -1.00 27.90
CA ALA A 37 8.84 -1.32 27.10
C ALA A 37 9.78 -0.12 27.11
N TRP A 38 11.09 -0.36 27.24
CA TRP A 38 12.12 0.67 27.09
C TRP A 38 13.06 0.31 25.97
N LYS A 39 13.13 1.16 24.94
CA LYS A 39 14.06 1.00 23.81
C LYS A 39 15.25 1.92 23.99
N LEU A 40 16.44 1.32 24.13
CA LEU A 40 17.73 1.98 24.24
C LEU A 40 18.48 1.82 22.93
N LYS A 41 19.12 2.90 22.46
CA LYS A 41 19.93 2.89 21.23
C LYS A 41 21.33 2.40 21.53
N LYS A 42 21.89 1.53 20.69
CA LYS A 42 23.26 1.01 20.88
C LYS A 42 24.28 2.12 20.58
N PRO A 43 25.38 2.25 21.34
CA PRO A 43 26.39 3.27 21.13
C PRO A 43 27.33 2.89 19.97
N LEU A 44 26.84 3.02 18.73
CA LEU A 44 27.56 2.60 17.53
C LEU A 44 27.44 3.63 16.40
N ASP A 45 28.31 3.54 15.40
CA ASP A 45 28.26 4.30 14.15
C ASP A 45 28.34 3.30 12.97
N LEU A 46 27.33 3.34 12.09
CA LEU A 46 27.22 2.48 10.90
C LEU A 46 27.42 3.27 9.59
N GLY A 47 27.83 4.54 9.66
CA GLY A 47 28.03 5.44 8.52
C GLY A 47 26.75 6.04 7.94
N PHE A 48 25.64 5.33 7.98
CA PHE A 48 24.29 5.87 7.70
C PHE A 48 23.52 6.25 8.96
N LEU A 49 24.09 5.95 10.14
CA LEU A 49 23.50 6.16 11.44
C LEU A 49 24.59 6.29 12.49
N ASP A 50 24.58 7.38 13.26
CA ASP A 50 25.51 7.62 14.36
C ASP A 50 24.76 7.77 15.70
N PHE A 51 24.91 6.75 16.54
CA PHE A 51 24.46 6.71 17.93
C PHE A 51 25.64 6.70 18.91
N SER A 52 26.86 7.00 18.47
CA SER A 52 28.08 6.92 19.30
C SER A 52 28.04 7.85 20.50
N ARG A 53 27.45 9.04 20.35
CA ARG A 53 27.33 10.06 21.39
C ARG A 53 25.97 10.04 22.10
N LEU A 54 25.99 10.34 23.40
CA LEU A 54 24.79 10.36 24.24
C LEU A 54 23.75 11.40 23.79
N ASP A 55 24.18 12.56 23.32
CA ASP A 55 23.30 13.62 22.81
C ASP A 55 22.64 13.22 21.48
N GLN A 56 23.35 12.49 20.60
CA GLN A 56 22.75 11.90 19.40
C GLN A 56 21.69 10.86 19.76
N ARG A 57 21.97 9.97 20.72
CA ARG A 57 20.97 8.99 21.17
C ARG A 57 19.73 9.67 21.75
N ARG A 58 19.90 10.74 22.52
CA ARG A 58 18.77 11.57 22.98
C ARG A 58 17.95 12.11 21.82
N LEU A 59 18.60 12.77 20.86
CA LEU A 59 17.96 13.37 19.69
C LEU A 59 17.10 12.33 18.95
N PHE A 60 17.67 11.15 18.68
CA PHE A 60 16.93 10.11 17.96
C PHE A 60 15.84 9.45 18.83
N CYS A 61 15.98 9.39 20.16
CA CYS A 61 14.87 8.99 21.03
C CYS A 61 13.71 10.00 20.94
N GLU A 62 14.01 11.30 20.90
CA GLU A 62 13.01 12.36 20.73
C GLU A 62 12.35 12.30 19.35
N GLU A 63 13.11 12.07 18.28
CA GLU A 63 12.59 11.87 16.91
C GLU A 63 11.70 10.63 16.80
N GLU A 64 12.10 9.52 17.43
CA GLU A 64 11.28 8.30 17.45
C GLU A 64 9.93 8.53 18.12
N ILE A 65 9.89 9.27 19.23
CA ILE A 65 8.64 9.70 19.87
C ILE A 65 7.81 10.60 18.92
N ARG A 66 8.44 11.61 18.30
CA ARG A 66 7.74 12.55 17.40
C ARG A 66 7.09 11.82 16.22
N LEU A 67 7.82 10.90 15.59
CA LEU A 67 7.38 10.20 14.40
C LEU A 67 6.30 9.16 14.69
N ASN A 68 6.47 8.39 15.76
CA ASN A 68 5.57 7.27 16.03
C ASN A 68 4.28 7.68 16.73
N ARG A 69 4.27 8.78 17.51
CA ARG A 69 3.02 9.30 18.10
C ARG A 69 1.96 9.69 17.07
N ARG A 70 2.33 9.88 15.81
CA ARG A 70 1.39 10.19 14.72
C ARG A 70 0.42 9.04 14.41
N LEU A 71 0.84 7.79 14.66
CA LEU A 71 0.06 6.58 14.37
C LEU A 71 -0.08 5.65 15.60
N ALA A 72 0.68 5.91 16.66
CA ALA A 72 0.70 5.13 17.90
C ALA A 72 0.82 6.03 19.15
N PRO A 73 -0.02 7.08 19.31
CA PRO A 73 0.11 8.04 20.41
C PRO A 73 0.03 7.40 21.79
N ASP A 74 -0.79 6.35 21.93
CA ASP A 74 -0.97 5.65 23.19
C ASP A 74 0.18 4.71 23.54
N ILE A 75 1.00 4.30 22.57
CA ILE A 75 2.14 3.43 22.80
C ILE A 75 3.38 4.23 23.18
N TYR A 76 3.67 5.35 22.51
CA TYR A 76 4.91 6.10 22.69
C TYR A 76 4.77 7.18 23.78
N LEU A 77 5.19 6.86 25.01
CA LEU A 77 4.94 7.65 26.21
C LEU A 77 5.90 8.83 26.41
N GLY A 78 7.16 8.69 25.99
CA GLY A 78 8.14 9.76 26.06
C GLY A 78 9.58 9.26 26.11
N VAL A 79 10.52 10.19 26.24
CA VAL A 79 11.94 9.89 26.46
C VAL A 79 12.22 9.98 27.95
N VAL A 80 12.88 8.98 28.52
CA VAL A 80 13.27 8.94 29.93
C VAL A 80 14.78 8.85 30.09
N PRO A 81 15.38 9.62 31.02
CA PRO A 81 16.79 9.46 31.35
C PRO A 81 17.01 8.18 32.15
N ILE A 82 18.20 7.62 32.04
CA ILE A 82 18.70 6.55 32.89
C ILE A 82 19.85 7.14 33.70
N THR A 83 19.71 7.15 35.03
CA THR A 83 20.71 7.70 35.96
C THR A 83 21.19 6.63 36.94
N GLY A 84 22.06 7.00 37.88
CA GLY A 84 22.65 6.08 38.86
C GLY A 84 24.05 5.62 38.43
N THR A 85 24.36 4.35 38.65
CA THR A 85 25.58 3.70 38.14
C THR A 85 25.22 2.57 37.18
N PRO A 86 26.13 2.11 36.31
CA PRO A 86 25.86 0.98 35.42
C PRO A 86 25.40 -0.30 36.14
N GLU A 87 25.81 -0.51 37.39
CA GLU A 87 25.45 -1.68 38.20
C GLU A 87 24.10 -1.52 38.92
N SER A 88 23.64 -0.28 39.14
CA SER A 88 22.34 0.02 39.74
C SER A 88 21.64 1.19 39.00
N PRO A 89 21.31 1.01 37.72
CA PRO A 89 20.71 2.05 36.91
C PRO A 89 19.22 2.24 37.25
N ARG A 90 18.71 3.46 37.08
CA ARG A 90 17.31 3.80 37.36
C ARG A 90 16.71 4.62 36.21
N PHE A 91 15.54 4.19 35.72
CA PHE A 91 14.74 5.00 34.80
C PHE A 91 14.14 6.21 35.53
N GLY A 92 14.24 7.39 34.93
CA GLY A 92 13.64 8.63 35.46
C GLY A 92 14.23 9.12 36.78
N GLY A 93 15.43 8.68 37.17
CA GLY A 93 16.10 9.12 38.38
C GLY A 93 16.71 10.53 38.25
N GLU A 94 17.13 11.08 39.39
CA GLU A 94 17.88 12.33 39.46
C GLU A 94 19.40 12.09 39.30
N GLY A 95 20.17 13.14 39.01
CA GLY A 95 21.64 13.09 38.92
C GLY A 95 22.18 12.96 37.48
N PRO A 96 23.48 12.60 37.34
CA PRO A 96 24.12 12.46 36.03
C PRO A 96 23.45 11.40 35.16
N ILE A 97 23.26 11.72 33.88
CA ILE A 97 22.60 10.85 32.91
C ILE A 97 23.63 9.89 32.30
N LEU A 98 23.36 8.59 32.43
CA LEU A 98 24.14 7.53 31.80
C LEU A 98 23.66 7.26 30.37
N GLU A 99 22.34 7.24 30.16
CA GLU A 99 21.72 6.87 28.89
C GLU A 99 20.30 7.44 28.76
N TRP A 100 19.73 7.41 27.55
CA TRP A 100 18.33 7.71 27.27
C TRP A 100 17.58 6.48 26.77
N ALA A 101 16.30 6.39 27.11
CA ALA A 101 15.40 5.38 26.57
C ALA A 101 14.10 5.97 26.06
N VAL A 102 13.57 5.41 24.98
CA VAL A 102 12.17 5.59 24.58
C VAL A 102 11.32 4.72 25.50
N GLN A 103 10.47 5.32 26.32
CA GLN A 103 9.50 4.62 27.14
C GLN A 103 8.20 4.43 26.35
N MET A 104 7.72 3.20 26.30
CA MET A 104 6.52 2.80 25.58
C MET A 104 5.61 1.95 26.46
N ARG A 105 4.32 1.87 26.13
CA ARG A 105 3.44 0.79 26.60
C ARG A 105 3.79 -0.50 25.86
N ALA A 106 4.02 -1.58 26.60
CA ALA A 106 4.21 -2.89 26.00
C ALA A 106 2.88 -3.38 25.42
N PHE A 107 2.95 -4.03 24.26
CA PHE A 107 1.85 -4.78 23.67
C PHE A 107 2.37 -6.15 23.25
N ASP A 108 1.44 -7.07 22.97
CA ASP A 108 1.81 -8.43 22.58
C ASP A 108 2.53 -8.42 21.21
N ALA A 109 3.76 -8.94 21.18
CA ALA A 109 4.54 -9.01 19.96
C ALA A 109 3.93 -9.99 18.94
N ASP A 110 3.08 -10.92 19.37
CA ASP A 110 2.36 -11.83 18.48
C ASP A 110 1.11 -11.19 17.83
N ALA A 111 0.77 -9.95 18.23
CA ALA A 111 -0.29 -9.16 17.60
C ALA A 111 0.13 -8.51 16.26
N THR A 112 1.40 -8.62 15.86
CA THR A 112 1.89 -8.09 14.57
C THR A 112 1.36 -8.90 13.39
N LEU A 113 1.01 -8.23 12.30
CA LEU A 113 0.36 -8.87 11.15
C LEU A 113 1.29 -9.78 10.34
N ASP A 114 2.61 -9.67 10.51
CA ASP A 114 3.56 -10.66 9.95
C ASP A 114 3.52 -12.00 10.69
N ARG A 115 3.01 -12.04 11.92
CA ARG A 115 2.81 -13.27 12.71
C ARG A 115 1.39 -13.80 12.66
N ALA A 116 0.44 -12.97 12.22
CA ALA A 116 -0.94 -13.39 12.03
C ALA A 116 -1.04 -14.54 11.01
N HIS A 117 -1.75 -15.60 11.39
CA HIS A 117 -2.05 -16.72 10.51
C HIS A 117 -2.96 -16.29 9.36
N GLU A 118 -3.97 -15.47 9.67
CA GLU A 118 -4.91 -14.91 8.71
C GLU A 118 -5.06 -13.41 8.96
N ILE A 119 -5.19 -12.64 7.87
CA ILE A 119 -5.47 -11.21 7.92
C ILE A 119 -6.84 -11.02 7.25
N ALA A 120 -7.81 -10.53 8.00
CA ALA A 120 -9.16 -10.34 7.51
C ALA A 120 -9.23 -9.13 6.55
N PRO A 121 -10.09 -9.18 5.51
CA PRO A 121 -10.29 -8.05 4.61
C PRO A 121 -10.65 -6.73 5.30
N ALA A 122 -11.44 -6.79 6.39
CA ALA A 122 -11.81 -5.60 7.16
C ALA A 122 -10.61 -4.95 7.87
N GLN A 123 -9.59 -5.73 8.26
CA GLN A 123 -8.36 -5.18 8.84
C GLN A 123 -7.59 -4.38 7.78
N ILE A 124 -7.54 -4.89 6.55
CA ILE A 124 -6.91 -4.21 5.42
C ILE A 124 -7.64 -2.90 5.07
N ASP A 125 -8.98 -2.91 5.11
CA ASP A 125 -9.76 -1.68 4.90
C ASP A 125 -9.45 -0.62 5.95
N ALA A 126 -9.42 -1.01 7.23
CA ALA A 126 -9.11 -0.10 8.33
C ALA A 126 -7.68 0.46 8.23
N ILE A 127 -6.71 -0.35 7.82
CA ILE A 127 -5.34 0.08 7.56
C ILE A 127 -5.29 1.07 6.40
N ALA A 128 -5.96 0.77 5.28
CA ALA A 128 -6.01 1.65 4.12
C ALA A 128 -6.65 3.02 4.46
N ASP A 129 -7.72 3.01 5.26
CA ASP A 129 -8.41 4.21 5.73
C ASP A 129 -7.49 5.06 6.62
N CYS A 130 -6.84 4.43 7.60
CA CYS A 130 -5.85 5.06 8.47
C CYS A 130 -4.70 5.70 7.66
N LEU A 131 -4.12 4.96 6.72
CA LEU A 131 -3.02 5.43 5.87
C LEU A 131 -3.45 6.54 4.90
N ALA A 132 -4.66 6.48 4.35
CA ALA A 132 -5.16 7.52 3.45
C ALA A 132 -5.38 8.85 4.19
N HIS A 133 -5.84 8.81 5.44
CA HIS A 133 -5.92 9.98 6.30
C HIS A 133 -4.52 10.49 6.66
N PHE A 134 -3.65 9.59 7.15
CA PHE A 134 -2.27 9.91 7.51
C PHE A 134 -1.50 10.56 6.35
N HIS A 135 -1.49 9.97 5.15
CA HIS A 135 -0.76 10.52 3.99
C HIS A 135 -1.26 11.89 3.52
N ARG A 136 -2.51 12.24 3.81
CA ARG A 136 -3.08 13.54 3.47
C ARG A 136 -2.53 14.66 4.35
N ASP A 137 -2.35 14.38 5.63
CA ASP A 137 -2.14 15.39 6.66
C ASP A 137 -0.67 15.52 7.11
N ILE A 138 0.17 14.55 6.75
CA ILE A 138 1.60 14.57 7.11
C ILE A 138 2.39 15.65 6.35
N PRO A 139 3.51 16.15 6.93
CA PRO A 139 4.30 17.21 6.32
C PRO A 139 4.79 16.87 4.91
N LYS A 140 4.80 17.88 4.04
CA LYS A 140 5.48 17.80 2.73
C LYS A 140 7.00 17.88 2.92
N ALA A 141 7.75 17.34 1.97
CA ALA A 141 9.19 17.56 1.93
C ALA A 141 9.52 19.07 1.87
N PRO A 142 10.55 19.54 2.60
CA PRO A 142 11.02 20.92 2.48
C PRO A 142 11.40 21.24 1.01
N PRO A 143 11.01 22.40 0.46
CA PRO A 143 11.27 22.73 -0.95
C PRO A 143 12.75 22.66 -1.36
N GLU A 144 13.64 23.09 -0.47
CA GLU A 144 15.10 23.13 -0.67
C GLU A 144 15.79 21.78 -0.45
N SER A 145 15.06 20.74 -0.03
CA SER A 145 15.62 19.41 0.19
C SER A 145 15.75 18.61 -1.10
N ASP A 146 16.71 17.70 -1.18
CA ASP A 146 16.88 16.78 -2.31
C ASP A 146 15.86 15.62 -2.30
N TYR A 147 14.94 15.58 -1.32
CA TYR A 147 13.99 14.49 -1.17
C TYR A 147 13.05 14.39 -2.38
N GLY A 148 12.90 13.17 -2.88
CA GLY A 148 12.10 12.85 -4.05
C GLY A 148 12.64 13.39 -5.38
N THR A 149 13.86 13.94 -5.43
CA THR A 149 14.55 14.10 -6.71
C THR A 149 14.69 12.74 -7.40
N PRO A 150 14.72 12.66 -8.74
CA PRO A 150 14.93 11.38 -9.42
C PRO A 150 16.17 10.63 -8.92
N ALA A 151 17.27 11.35 -8.66
CA ALA A 151 18.49 10.80 -8.08
C ALA A 151 18.26 10.24 -6.66
N ALA A 152 17.59 10.99 -5.78
CA ALA A 152 17.29 10.52 -4.42
C ALA A 152 16.33 9.32 -4.38
N VAL A 153 15.39 9.22 -5.33
CA VAL A 153 14.50 8.05 -5.44
C VAL A 153 15.26 6.81 -5.90
N ARG A 154 16.21 6.98 -6.83
CA ARG A 154 16.99 5.88 -7.42
C ARG A 154 18.13 5.39 -6.52
N ALA A 155 18.78 6.29 -5.79
CA ALA A 155 19.99 5.96 -5.02
C ALA A 155 19.80 4.80 -4.01
N PRO A 156 18.68 4.70 -3.24
CA PRO A 156 18.45 3.54 -2.38
C PRO A 156 18.31 2.21 -3.14
N VAL A 157 17.81 2.24 -4.37
CA VAL A 157 17.69 1.05 -5.24
C VAL A 157 19.08 0.55 -5.63
N GLU A 158 19.94 1.46 -6.10
CA GLU A 158 21.32 1.17 -6.48
C GLU A 158 22.15 0.71 -5.26
N GLY A 159 21.97 1.37 -4.10
CA GLY A 159 22.58 0.99 -2.84
C GLY A 159 22.20 -0.42 -2.37
N ASN A 160 20.95 -0.85 -2.60
CA ASN A 160 20.52 -2.21 -2.29
C ASN A 160 21.24 -3.26 -3.14
N PHE A 161 21.42 -3.02 -4.45
CA PHE A 161 22.21 -3.93 -5.31
C PHE A 161 23.66 -4.03 -4.85
N ALA A 162 24.30 -2.89 -4.58
CA ALA A 162 25.67 -2.85 -4.10
C ALA A 162 25.82 -3.61 -2.76
N ALA A 163 24.91 -3.39 -1.81
CA ALA A 163 24.91 -4.09 -0.52
C ALA A 163 24.70 -5.60 -0.68
N LEU A 164 23.70 -6.00 -1.48
CA LEU A 164 23.41 -7.41 -1.75
C LEU A 164 24.59 -8.13 -2.40
N ARG A 165 25.31 -7.51 -3.34
CA ARG A 165 26.51 -8.12 -3.94
C ARG A 165 27.66 -8.24 -2.94
N ARG A 166 27.86 -7.26 -2.06
CA ARG A 166 28.90 -7.30 -1.00
C ARG A 166 28.65 -8.40 0.03
N LEU A 167 27.39 -8.77 0.25
CA LEU A 167 27.03 -9.90 1.11
C LEU A 167 27.33 -11.28 0.47
N ASP A 168 27.89 -11.30 -0.75
CA ASP A 168 28.30 -12.48 -1.51
C ASP A 168 27.29 -13.64 -1.46
N PRO A 169 26.06 -13.44 -1.96
CA PRO A 169 25.01 -14.44 -1.87
C PRO A 169 25.29 -15.59 -2.86
N PRO A 170 24.63 -16.76 -2.68
CA PRO A 170 24.83 -17.92 -3.55
C PRO A 170 24.57 -17.61 -5.04
N PRO A 171 25.13 -18.42 -5.96
CA PRO A 171 25.00 -18.19 -7.42
C PRO A 171 23.55 -18.00 -7.90
N SER A 172 22.58 -18.69 -7.30
CA SER A 172 21.15 -18.55 -7.65
C SER A 172 20.59 -17.15 -7.37
N SER A 173 21.03 -16.51 -6.28
CA SER A 173 20.63 -15.13 -5.95
C SER A 173 21.39 -14.13 -6.82
N ARG A 174 22.68 -14.37 -7.10
CA ARG A 174 23.48 -13.52 -8.00
C ARG A 174 22.88 -13.45 -9.41
N ALA A 175 22.45 -14.59 -9.96
CA ALA A 175 21.79 -14.64 -11.26
C ALA A 175 20.51 -13.79 -11.32
N LEU A 176 19.73 -13.73 -10.23
CA LEU A 176 18.56 -12.84 -10.15
C LEU A 176 18.97 -11.37 -10.12
N LEU A 177 20.02 -11.01 -9.35
CA LEU A 177 20.54 -9.64 -9.31
C LEU A 177 21.02 -9.16 -10.70
N ASP A 178 21.72 -10.02 -11.44
CA ASP A 178 22.25 -9.69 -12.77
C ASP A 178 21.15 -9.43 -13.81
N VAL A 179 19.97 -10.04 -13.63
CA VAL A 179 18.79 -9.78 -14.45
C VAL A 179 18.03 -8.54 -13.98
N LEU A 180 17.92 -8.36 -12.67
CA LEU A 180 17.10 -7.31 -12.04
C LEU A 180 17.71 -5.91 -12.15
N GLU A 181 19.01 -5.79 -11.89
CA GLU A 181 19.71 -4.50 -11.84
C GLU A 181 19.56 -3.67 -13.13
N PRO A 182 19.92 -4.19 -14.32
CA PRO A 182 19.75 -3.42 -15.56
C PRO A 182 18.28 -3.17 -15.91
N ARG A 183 17.34 -3.98 -15.39
CA ARG A 183 15.90 -3.73 -15.59
C ARG A 183 15.42 -2.56 -14.73
N LEU A 184 15.73 -2.57 -13.43
CA LEU A 184 15.31 -1.50 -12.53
C LEU A 184 16.04 -0.18 -12.83
N GLN A 185 17.30 -0.20 -13.26
CA GLN A 185 17.99 1.00 -13.73
C GLN A 185 17.24 1.65 -14.91
N ARG A 186 16.97 0.89 -15.98
CA ARG A 186 16.21 1.40 -17.14
C ARG A 186 14.79 1.85 -16.80
N LEU A 187 14.12 1.13 -15.90
CA LEU A 187 12.80 1.52 -15.42
C LEU A 187 12.85 2.84 -14.63
N GLY A 188 13.84 3.01 -13.75
CA GLY A 188 14.09 4.23 -13.00
C GLY A 188 14.39 5.42 -13.89
N GLU A 189 15.27 5.25 -14.89
CA GLU A 189 15.60 6.26 -15.91
C GLU A 189 14.35 6.72 -16.68
N ARG A 190 13.51 5.76 -17.11
CA ARG A 190 12.25 6.08 -17.79
C ARG A 190 11.25 6.84 -16.90
N LEU A 191 11.32 6.63 -15.58
CA LEU A 191 10.43 7.25 -14.60
C LEU A 191 10.95 8.59 -14.06
N GLU A 192 12.14 9.07 -14.45
CA GLU A 192 12.66 10.34 -13.95
C GLU A 192 11.70 11.53 -14.16
N PRO A 193 11.07 11.71 -15.34
CA PRO A 193 10.08 12.77 -15.51
C PRO A 193 8.89 12.63 -14.56
N HIS A 194 8.49 11.39 -14.26
CA HIS A 194 7.42 11.11 -13.31
C HIS A 194 7.84 11.48 -11.88
N PHE A 195 9.04 11.10 -11.44
CA PHE A 195 9.54 11.47 -10.10
C PHE A 195 9.64 12.99 -9.93
N SER A 196 10.15 13.71 -10.94
CA SER A 196 10.17 15.18 -10.92
C SER A 196 8.77 15.77 -10.80
N ALA A 197 7.81 15.31 -11.62
CA ALA A 197 6.44 15.79 -11.57
C ALA A 197 5.77 15.51 -10.20
N ARG A 198 6.04 14.34 -9.60
CA ARG A 198 5.57 14.00 -8.25
C ARG A 198 6.12 14.95 -7.20
N ARG A 199 7.42 15.27 -7.27
CA ARG A 199 8.06 16.23 -6.36
C ARG A 199 7.49 17.63 -6.51
N GLU A 200 7.34 18.11 -7.75
CA GLU A 200 6.80 19.45 -8.07
C GLU A 200 5.34 19.62 -7.64
N ALA A 201 4.51 18.60 -7.84
CA ALA A 201 3.14 18.57 -7.33
C ALA A 201 3.08 18.40 -5.80
N GLY A 202 4.24 18.30 -5.15
CA GLY A 202 4.39 18.19 -3.72
C GLY A 202 3.75 16.92 -3.23
N HIS A 203 4.08 15.76 -3.79
CA HIS A 203 3.64 14.45 -3.29
C HIS A 203 4.62 13.79 -2.32
N ILE A 204 5.85 14.30 -2.21
CA ILE A 204 6.83 13.78 -1.26
C ILE A 204 6.42 14.20 0.15
N ARG A 205 6.31 13.24 1.06
CA ARG A 205 5.74 13.38 2.40
C ARG A 205 6.64 12.74 3.45
N GLU A 206 6.63 13.25 4.68
CA GLU A 206 7.29 12.60 5.83
C GLU A 206 6.49 11.38 6.29
N CYS A 207 6.55 10.32 5.49
CA CYS A 207 5.90 9.03 5.68
C CYS A 207 6.43 8.26 6.91
N HIS A 208 6.01 6.99 7.07
CA HIS A 208 6.57 6.05 8.06
C HIS A 208 7.98 5.57 7.65
N GLY A 209 8.20 5.32 6.35
CA GLY A 209 9.48 4.93 5.78
C GLY A 209 9.77 3.42 5.79
N ASP A 210 9.24 2.69 6.78
CA ASP A 210 9.37 1.22 6.93
C ASP A 210 8.02 0.50 7.13
N LEU A 211 7.01 0.81 6.31
CA LEU A 211 5.65 0.29 6.48
C LEU A 211 5.47 -1.13 5.92
N HIS A 212 5.81 -2.14 6.71
CA HIS A 212 5.58 -3.56 6.40
C HIS A 212 4.75 -4.24 7.50
N LEU A 213 4.27 -5.48 7.28
CA LEU A 213 3.33 -6.13 8.21
C LEU A 213 3.89 -6.32 9.63
N GLY A 214 5.20 -6.50 9.76
CA GLY A 214 5.86 -6.56 11.08
C GLY A 214 5.84 -5.27 11.90
N ASN A 215 5.53 -4.14 11.27
CA ASN A 215 5.41 -2.82 11.90
C ASN A 215 3.94 -2.37 12.01
N ILE A 216 3.02 -3.33 11.88
CA ILE A 216 1.58 -3.14 12.06
C ILE A 216 1.08 -4.24 13.00
N ALA A 217 0.54 -3.85 14.15
CA ALA A 217 -0.16 -4.75 15.05
C ALA A 217 -1.67 -4.52 14.97
N TRP A 218 -2.46 -5.53 15.32
CA TRP A 218 -3.91 -5.41 15.43
C TRP A 218 -4.34 -5.47 16.89
N MET A 219 -4.81 -4.35 17.43
CA MET A 219 -5.10 -4.18 18.85
C MET A 219 -6.39 -3.38 19.02
N ASN A 220 -7.27 -3.82 19.92
CA ASN A 220 -8.54 -3.12 20.22
C ASN A 220 -9.36 -2.79 18.97
N GLU A 221 -9.47 -3.76 18.04
CA GLU A 221 -10.20 -3.62 16.77
C GLU A 221 -9.69 -2.51 15.83
N ALA A 222 -8.43 -2.07 16.02
CA ALA A 222 -7.81 -1.03 15.22
C ALA A 222 -6.35 -1.38 14.84
N PRO A 223 -5.84 -0.81 13.73
CA PRO A 223 -4.43 -0.93 13.40
C PRO A 223 -3.57 -0.06 14.32
N LEU A 224 -2.50 -0.65 14.84
CA LEU A 224 -1.42 0.03 15.55
C LEU A 224 -0.18 0.01 14.65
N ILE A 225 0.23 1.16 14.12
CA ILE A 225 1.40 1.28 13.22
C ILE A 225 2.54 1.95 13.99
N PHE A 226 3.70 1.30 14.05
CA PHE A 226 4.81 1.67 14.93
C PHE A 226 6.17 1.38 14.29
N ASP A 227 7.24 1.89 14.90
CA ASP A 227 8.64 1.76 14.45
C ASP A 227 8.97 2.49 13.12
N ALA A 228 8.46 3.72 12.97
CA ALA A 228 8.84 4.62 11.87
C ALA A 228 10.33 4.98 11.92
N ILE A 229 10.97 5.10 10.74
CA ILE A 229 12.42 5.38 10.63
C ILE A 229 12.76 6.78 11.17
N GLU A 230 13.44 6.84 12.30
CA GLU A 230 13.88 8.10 12.93
C GLU A 230 15.22 8.60 12.42
N PHE A 231 16.10 7.69 11.99
CA PHE A 231 17.52 7.99 11.82
C PHE A 231 17.93 8.58 10.48
N ASP A 232 17.17 8.31 9.42
CA ASP A 232 17.44 8.84 8.08
C ASP A 232 16.18 9.47 7.49
N PRO A 233 16.08 10.81 7.48
CA PRO A 233 14.94 11.50 6.87
C PRO A 233 14.75 11.15 5.40
N GLY A 234 15.81 10.84 4.65
CA GLY A 234 15.70 10.45 3.23
C GLY A 234 14.96 9.14 3.00
N LEU A 235 14.89 8.25 4.00
CA LEU A 235 14.13 7.01 3.94
C LEU A 235 12.65 7.18 4.27
N ARG A 236 12.26 8.30 4.91
CA ARG A 236 10.86 8.61 5.26
C ARG A 236 10.27 9.79 4.49
N PHE A 237 11.06 10.69 3.93
CA PHE A 237 10.59 11.70 2.98
C PHE A 237 10.46 11.08 1.60
N ILE A 238 9.36 10.36 1.39
CA ILE A 238 9.11 9.54 0.20
C ILE A 238 7.73 9.82 -0.39
N ASP A 239 7.50 9.29 -1.57
CA ASP A 239 6.17 9.23 -2.17
C ASP A 239 5.24 8.30 -1.36
N PRO A 240 4.02 8.70 -0.97
CA PRO A 240 3.02 7.82 -0.34
C PRO A 240 2.75 6.53 -1.13
N VAL A 241 2.88 6.54 -2.45
CA VAL A 241 2.77 5.33 -3.28
C VAL A 241 3.93 4.36 -3.03
N ASN A 242 5.14 4.87 -2.75
CA ASN A 242 6.29 4.07 -2.35
C ASN A 242 6.11 3.45 -0.95
N GLU A 243 5.53 4.21 -0.01
CA GLU A 243 5.14 3.68 1.31
C GLU A 243 4.12 2.55 1.18
N LEU A 244 3.02 2.79 0.44
CA LEU A 244 1.98 1.78 0.25
C LEU A 244 2.48 0.53 -0.48
N ALA A 245 3.38 0.71 -1.46
CA ALA A 245 4.01 -0.39 -2.16
C ALA A 245 4.82 -1.30 -1.23
N PHE A 246 5.33 -0.79 -0.10
CA PHE A 246 6.04 -1.63 0.86
C PHE A 246 5.08 -2.64 1.50
N LEU A 247 3.95 -2.16 2.02
CA LEU A 247 2.94 -3.02 2.63
C LEU A 247 2.32 -3.99 1.61
N ALA A 248 2.01 -3.51 0.40
CA ALA A 248 1.49 -4.34 -0.68
C ALA A 248 2.48 -5.44 -1.11
N MET A 249 3.77 -5.12 -1.21
CA MET A 249 4.80 -6.10 -1.52
C MET A 249 4.89 -7.19 -0.44
N ASP A 250 4.80 -6.82 0.84
CA ASP A 250 4.86 -7.78 1.95
C ASP A 250 3.64 -8.72 1.94
N LEU A 251 2.45 -8.22 1.58
CA LEU A 251 1.26 -9.04 1.34
C LEU A 251 1.46 -9.99 0.15
N HIS A 252 2.06 -9.54 -0.96
CA HIS A 252 2.41 -10.41 -2.08
C HIS A 252 3.39 -11.51 -1.68
N HIS A 253 4.40 -11.19 -0.86
CA HIS A 253 5.39 -12.16 -0.38
C HIS A 253 4.75 -13.27 0.46
N ARG A 254 3.71 -12.95 1.24
CA ARG A 254 2.92 -13.90 2.02
C ARG A 254 1.85 -14.66 1.22
N GLY A 255 1.79 -14.47 -0.10
CA GLY A 255 0.76 -15.06 -0.95
C GLY A 255 -0.63 -14.41 -0.82
N GLN A 256 -0.75 -13.30 -0.09
CA GLN A 256 -2.00 -12.57 0.15
C GLN A 256 -2.23 -11.47 -0.90
N SER A 257 -2.06 -11.80 -2.18
CA SER A 257 -2.12 -10.82 -3.27
C SER A 257 -3.49 -10.13 -3.38
N ALA A 258 -4.57 -10.84 -3.08
CA ALA A 258 -5.93 -10.28 -3.05
C ALA A 258 -6.03 -9.09 -2.08
N LEU A 259 -5.46 -9.24 -0.88
CA LEU A 259 -5.43 -8.19 0.13
C LEU A 259 -4.57 -6.99 -0.28
N ALA A 260 -3.47 -7.21 -1.03
CA ALA A 260 -2.65 -6.12 -1.55
C ALA A 260 -3.43 -5.21 -2.52
N TRP A 261 -4.26 -5.81 -3.38
CA TRP A 261 -5.11 -5.04 -4.30
C TRP A 261 -6.30 -4.39 -3.61
N ARG A 262 -6.87 -5.04 -2.57
CA ARG A 262 -7.88 -4.42 -1.71
C ARG A 262 -7.34 -3.19 -0.98
N LEU A 263 -6.14 -3.29 -0.40
CA LEU A 263 -5.43 -2.18 0.25
C LEU A 263 -5.30 -1.00 -0.72
N LEU A 264 -4.81 -1.27 -1.94
CA LEU A 264 -4.61 -0.25 -2.96
C LEU A 264 -5.94 0.41 -3.40
N ASP A 265 -6.98 -0.37 -3.69
CA ASP A 265 -8.30 0.15 -4.08
C ASP A 265 -8.91 1.03 -3.00
N ARG A 266 -8.85 0.60 -1.74
CA ARG A 266 -9.38 1.36 -0.61
C ARG A 266 -8.59 2.66 -0.40
N TRP A 267 -7.27 2.60 -0.48
CA TRP A 267 -6.43 3.80 -0.38
C TRP A 267 -6.70 4.80 -1.52
N LEU A 268 -6.77 4.33 -2.78
CA LEU A 268 -7.09 5.16 -3.95
C LEU A 268 -8.50 5.73 -3.92
N THR A 269 -9.46 5.01 -3.33
CA THR A 269 -10.83 5.52 -3.11
C THR A 269 -10.80 6.82 -2.30
N HIS A 270 -9.91 6.93 -1.32
CA HIS A 270 -9.79 8.13 -0.48
C HIS A 270 -8.85 9.19 -1.04
N THR A 271 -7.71 8.79 -1.59
CA THR A 271 -6.67 9.73 -2.05
C THR A 271 -6.87 10.20 -3.48
N GLY A 272 -7.46 9.36 -4.34
CA GLY A 272 -7.59 9.62 -5.77
C GLY A 272 -6.28 9.59 -6.56
N ASP A 273 -5.17 9.22 -5.93
CA ASP A 273 -3.79 9.34 -6.45
C ASP A 273 -3.42 8.22 -7.45
N HIS A 274 -4.23 8.07 -8.49
CA HIS A 274 -4.03 7.07 -9.54
C HIS A 274 -2.80 7.39 -10.40
N ALA A 275 -2.44 8.67 -10.52
CA ALA A 275 -1.30 9.10 -11.32
C ALA A 275 0.03 8.58 -10.75
N GLY A 276 0.16 8.46 -9.43
CA GLY A 276 1.35 7.91 -8.78
C GLY A 276 1.61 6.43 -9.12
N LEU A 277 0.61 5.69 -9.63
CA LEU A 277 0.79 4.28 -9.99
C LEU A 277 1.66 4.04 -11.21
N ALA A 278 2.06 5.10 -11.94
CA ALA A 278 3.09 4.97 -12.98
C ALA A 278 4.40 4.38 -12.44
N ALA A 279 4.72 4.61 -11.15
CA ALA A 279 5.89 4.04 -10.47
C ALA A 279 5.59 2.77 -9.63
N TRP A 280 4.37 2.22 -9.68
CA TRP A 280 3.93 1.14 -8.79
C TRP A 280 4.83 -0.11 -8.83
N SER A 281 5.10 -0.64 -10.02
CA SER A 281 5.96 -1.83 -10.19
C SER A 281 7.42 -1.57 -9.79
N TYR A 282 7.91 -0.36 -10.00
CA TYR A 282 9.25 0.06 -9.59
C TYR A 282 9.37 0.07 -8.06
N TYR A 283 8.40 0.69 -7.36
CA TYR A 283 8.41 0.73 -5.89
C TYR A 283 8.19 -0.65 -5.27
N LEU A 284 7.28 -1.47 -5.80
CA LEU A 284 7.09 -2.86 -5.35
C LEU A 284 8.41 -3.66 -5.41
N ALA A 285 9.10 -3.62 -6.55
CA ALA A 285 10.37 -4.31 -6.72
C ALA A 285 11.47 -3.74 -5.81
N TYR A 286 11.57 -2.42 -5.70
CA TYR A 286 12.47 -1.76 -4.76
C TYR A 286 12.27 -2.24 -3.32
N ARG A 287 11.03 -2.28 -2.84
CA ARG A 287 10.71 -2.72 -1.47
C ARG A 287 10.98 -4.20 -1.25
N ALA A 288 10.75 -5.05 -2.26
CA ALA A 288 11.18 -6.45 -2.21
C ALA A 288 12.70 -6.57 -2.07
N MET A 289 13.49 -5.73 -2.74
CA MET A 289 14.95 -5.73 -2.57
C MET A 289 15.40 -5.24 -1.21
N VAL A 290 14.69 -4.28 -0.59
CA VAL A 290 14.96 -3.88 0.80
C VAL A 290 14.84 -5.10 1.72
N ARG A 291 13.74 -5.85 1.61
CA ARG A 291 13.55 -7.08 2.40
C ARG A 291 14.58 -8.16 2.07
N ALA A 292 14.93 -8.33 0.80
CA ALA A 292 15.96 -9.28 0.38
C ALA A 292 17.31 -8.93 1.03
N LYS A 293 17.68 -7.65 1.08
CA LYS A 293 18.90 -7.17 1.74
C LYS A 293 18.89 -7.50 3.24
N ILE A 294 17.77 -7.25 3.94
CA ILE A 294 17.66 -7.58 5.37
C ILE A 294 17.75 -9.09 5.61
N ALA A 295 17.09 -9.90 4.78
CA ALA A 295 17.19 -11.35 4.84
C ALA A 295 18.64 -11.83 4.61
N ALA A 296 19.36 -11.26 3.65
CA ALA A 296 20.75 -11.60 3.37
C ALA A 296 21.70 -11.24 4.51
N ILE A 297 21.48 -10.10 5.17
CA ILE A 297 22.24 -9.70 6.36
C ILE A 297 22.04 -10.71 7.49
N ARG A 298 20.79 -11.10 7.75
CA ARG A 298 20.46 -12.09 8.79
C ARG A 298 21.09 -13.45 8.49
N ALA A 299 20.94 -13.93 7.26
CA ALA A 299 21.55 -15.18 6.80
C ALA A 299 23.07 -15.16 7.01
N ARG A 300 23.75 -14.08 6.62
CA ARG A 300 25.20 -13.95 6.81
C ARG A 300 25.62 -13.87 8.28
N GLN A 301 24.85 -13.20 9.13
CA GLN A 301 25.17 -13.07 10.56
C GLN A 301 24.97 -14.37 11.34
N ALA A 302 23.96 -15.15 10.96
CA ALA A 302 23.62 -16.41 11.60
C ALA A 302 24.31 -17.64 10.96
N ASP A 303 25.07 -17.44 9.87
CA ASP A 303 25.58 -18.51 9.00
C ASP A 303 24.46 -19.46 8.52
N ASP A 304 23.33 -18.85 8.14
CA ASP A 304 22.06 -19.49 7.78
C ASP A 304 21.79 -19.41 6.27
N ASP A 305 20.69 -20.02 5.83
CA ASP A 305 20.35 -20.15 4.42
C ASP A 305 19.88 -18.83 3.78
N PHE A 306 20.19 -18.67 2.48
CA PHE A 306 19.80 -17.50 1.68
C PHE A 306 18.47 -17.69 0.96
N THR A 307 17.68 -18.71 1.30
CA THR A 307 16.39 -19.01 0.65
C THR A 307 15.43 -17.82 0.75
N PRO A 308 15.24 -17.17 1.92
CA PRO A 308 14.38 -16.00 2.01
C PRO A 308 14.85 -14.84 1.12
N THR A 309 16.18 -14.65 1.02
CA THR A 309 16.78 -13.65 0.12
C THR A 309 16.42 -13.93 -1.34
N ARG A 310 16.63 -15.18 -1.78
CA ARG A 310 16.34 -15.60 -3.15
C ARG A 310 14.86 -15.44 -3.48
N ASP A 311 13.96 -15.82 -2.57
CA ASP A 311 12.52 -15.77 -2.81
C ASP A 311 12.02 -14.32 -2.93
N LEU A 312 12.58 -13.40 -2.13
CA LEU A 312 12.30 -11.96 -2.26
C LEU A 312 12.88 -11.35 -3.54
N LEU A 313 14.06 -11.80 -4.00
CA LEU A 313 14.59 -11.40 -5.30
C LEU A 313 13.72 -11.94 -6.46
N ALA A 314 13.24 -13.18 -6.36
CA ALA A 314 12.32 -13.74 -7.34
C ALA A 314 10.99 -12.97 -7.37
N LEU A 315 10.49 -12.55 -6.22
CA LEU A 315 9.33 -11.66 -6.12
C LEU A 315 9.60 -10.31 -6.77
N ALA A 316 10.75 -9.67 -6.50
CA ALA A 316 11.14 -8.42 -7.14
C ALA A 316 11.20 -8.56 -8.68
N ASP A 317 11.72 -9.69 -9.18
CA ASP A 317 11.73 -9.99 -10.61
C ASP A 317 10.31 -10.12 -11.16
N ALA A 318 9.42 -10.84 -10.48
CA ALA A 318 8.04 -10.99 -10.90
C ALA A 318 7.28 -9.65 -10.93
N LEU A 319 7.42 -8.83 -9.89
CA LEU A 319 6.70 -7.55 -9.74
C LEU A 319 7.25 -6.43 -10.65
N SER A 320 8.51 -6.51 -11.08
CA SER A 320 9.13 -5.55 -12.00
C SER A 320 8.90 -5.86 -13.49
N ARG A 321 8.31 -7.01 -13.82
CA ARG A 321 8.03 -7.37 -15.23
C ARG A 321 6.98 -6.41 -15.81
N PRO A 322 7.07 -6.08 -17.11
CA PRO A 322 6.04 -5.32 -17.79
C PRO A 322 4.67 -5.96 -17.58
N GLY A 323 3.70 -5.14 -17.18
CA GLY A 323 2.33 -5.58 -16.97
C GLY A 323 1.65 -6.01 -18.28
N ARG A 324 0.45 -6.57 -18.13
CA ARG A 324 -0.44 -6.92 -19.25
C ARG A 324 -1.70 -6.07 -19.11
N PRO A 325 -1.67 -4.81 -19.60
CA PRO A 325 -2.80 -3.90 -19.47
C PRO A 325 -4.01 -4.48 -20.19
N ALA A 326 -5.17 -4.33 -19.57
CA ALA A 326 -6.44 -4.82 -20.05
C ALA A 326 -7.56 -4.04 -19.40
N LEU A 327 -8.71 -3.95 -20.08
CA LEU A 327 -9.83 -3.12 -19.66
C LEU A 327 -11.09 -3.97 -19.40
N VAL A 328 -11.71 -3.76 -18.25
CA VAL A 328 -13.02 -4.31 -17.90
C VAL A 328 -13.99 -3.16 -17.68
N LEU A 329 -15.09 -3.14 -18.41
CA LEU A 329 -16.18 -2.21 -18.18
C LEU A 329 -17.30 -2.91 -17.41
N MET A 330 -17.66 -2.39 -16.24
CA MET A 330 -18.86 -2.85 -15.54
C MET A 330 -20.08 -2.20 -16.17
N HIS A 331 -21.12 -2.97 -16.47
CA HIS A 331 -22.35 -2.47 -17.06
C HIS A 331 -23.55 -2.88 -16.22
N GLY A 332 -24.51 -1.98 -16.06
CA GLY A 332 -25.81 -2.27 -15.45
C GLY A 332 -26.28 -1.25 -14.43
N VAL A 333 -27.58 -1.31 -14.13
CA VAL A 333 -28.26 -0.38 -13.22
C VAL A 333 -27.86 -0.55 -11.75
N SER A 334 -28.33 0.35 -10.89
CA SER A 334 -28.11 0.29 -9.44
C SER A 334 -28.71 -1.00 -8.86
N GLY A 335 -28.01 -1.65 -7.93
CA GLY A 335 -28.47 -2.92 -7.32
C GLY A 335 -28.11 -4.19 -8.09
N SER A 336 -27.53 -4.08 -9.30
CA SER A 336 -27.14 -5.25 -10.11
C SER A 336 -25.94 -6.04 -9.58
N GLY A 337 -25.30 -5.57 -8.51
CA GLY A 337 -24.14 -6.24 -7.90
C GLY A 337 -22.79 -5.87 -8.49
N LYS A 338 -22.69 -4.87 -9.37
CA LYS A 338 -21.42 -4.41 -9.98
C LYS A 338 -20.30 -4.24 -8.96
N THR A 339 -20.54 -3.49 -7.89
CA THR A 339 -19.54 -3.21 -6.85
C THR A 339 -19.01 -4.48 -6.18
N HIS A 340 -19.88 -5.47 -5.96
CA HIS A 340 -19.50 -6.76 -5.38
C HIS A 340 -18.66 -7.59 -6.36
N LEU A 341 -19.09 -7.67 -7.62
CA LEU A 341 -18.35 -8.40 -8.65
C LEU A 341 -17.02 -7.71 -8.98
N SER A 342 -16.99 -6.39 -9.07
CA SER A 342 -15.78 -5.61 -9.33
C SER A 342 -14.77 -5.73 -8.19
N GLN A 343 -15.23 -5.86 -6.94
CA GLN A 343 -14.38 -6.18 -5.78
C GLN A 343 -13.72 -7.56 -5.94
N ALA A 344 -14.49 -8.60 -6.26
CA ALA A 344 -13.92 -9.93 -6.44
C ALA A 344 -12.93 -9.98 -7.61
N LEU A 345 -13.26 -9.30 -8.72
CA LEU A 345 -12.39 -9.21 -9.89
C LEU A 345 -11.10 -8.44 -9.60
N LEU A 346 -11.14 -7.33 -8.85
CA LEU A 346 -9.95 -6.55 -8.56
C LEU A 346 -8.97 -7.30 -7.67
N GLU A 347 -9.48 -8.00 -6.66
CA GLU A 347 -8.70 -8.78 -5.71
C GLU A 347 -7.99 -9.95 -6.40
N ASP A 348 -8.70 -10.73 -7.21
CA ASP A 348 -8.14 -11.93 -7.81
C ASP A 348 -7.29 -11.64 -9.07
N LEU A 349 -7.71 -10.71 -9.93
CA LEU A 349 -7.03 -10.44 -11.20
C LEU A 349 -5.89 -9.42 -11.08
N GLY A 350 -5.76 -8.79 -9.91
CA GLY A 350 -4.80 -7.72 -9.66
C GLY A 350 -5.04 -6.52 -10.56
N THR A 351 -6.14 -5.82 -10.29
CA THR A 351 -6.68 -4.77 -11.15
C THR A 351 -6.96 -3.50 -10.37
N VAL A 352 -6.73 -2.34 -10.98
CA VAL A 352 -7.12 -1.05 -10.40
C VAL A 352 -8.56 -0.75 -10.78
N ARG A 353 -9.42 -0.39 -9.82
CA ARG A 353 -10.81 -0.04 -10.07
C ARG A 353 -11.02 1.47 -9.99
N LEU A 354 -11.64 2.03 -11.02
CA LEU A 354 -12.10 3.41 -11.06
C LEU A 354 -13.62 3.42 -10.89
N ARG A 355 -14.10 4.01 -9.79
CA ARG A 355 -15.54 4.08 -9.51
C ARG A 355 -16.12 5.45 -9.86
N SER A 356 -17.18 5.46 -10.66
CA SER A 356 -17.79 6.71 -11.14
C SER A 356 -18.46 7.55 -10.05
N ASP A 357 -18.97 6.93 -8.99
CA ASP A 357 -19.56 7.62 -7.84
C ASP A 357 -18.48 8.34 -7.01
N VAL A 358 -17.37 7.67 -6.74
CA VAL A 358 -16.22 8.23 -6.01
C VAL A 358 -15.58 9.38 -6.79
N GLU A 359 -15.30 9.19 -8.08
CA GLU A 359 -14.68 10.24 -8.91
C GLU A 359 -15.60 11.46 -9.09
N ARG A 360 -16.91 11.23 -9.21
CA ARG A 360 -17.90 12.29 -9.26
C ARG A 360 -17.88 13.12 -7.98
N LYS A 361 -17.97 12.50 -6.80
CA LYS A 361 -17.87 13.20 -5.51
C LYS A 361 -16.58 14.04 -5.42
N ARG A 362 -15.45 13.43 -5.81
CA ARG A 362 -14.15 14.12 -5.82
C ARG A 362 -14.12 15.35 -6.71
N LEU A 363 -14.75 15.33 -7.89
CA LEU A 363 -14.85 16.49 -8.78
C LEU A 363 -15.63 17.68 -8.19
N PHE A 364 -16.44 17.43 -7.16
CA PHE A 364 -17.19 18.44 -6.41
C PHE A 364 -16.60 18.70 -5.02
N GLY A 365 -15.39 18.22 -4.72
CA GLY A 365 -14.73 18.44 -3.43
C GLY A 365 -15.28 17.61 -2.28
N LEU A 366 -16.09 16.60 -2.56
CA LEU A 366 -16.67 15.70 -1.57
C LEU A 366 -15.78 14.48 -1.35
N GLY A 367 -15.74 13.98 -0.11
CA GLY A 367 -15.17 12.69 0.26
C GLY A 367 -15.98 11.53 -0.34
N ALA A 368 -15.36 10.35 -0.46
CA ALA A 368 -15.99 9.19 -1.10
C ALA A 368 -17.32 8.77 -0.42
N GLN A 369 -17.40 8.94 0.90
CA GLN A 369 -18.57 8.57 1.72
C GLN A 369 -19.52 9.75 1.99
N ASP A 370 -19.21 10.96 1.55
CA ASP A 370 -20.07 12.13 1.79
C ASP A 370 -21.39 12.00 1.03
N ASP A 371 -22.49 12.50 1.61
CA ASP A 371 -23.79 12.57 0.95
C ASP A 371 -23.94 13.93 0.23
N SER A 372 -23.97 13.90 -1.10
CA SER A 372 -24.06 15.11 -1.92
C SER A 372 -25.37 15.86 -1.72
N ARG A 373 -26.46 15.15 -1.40
CA ARG A 373 -27.80 15.73 -1.16
C ARG A 373 -27.80 16.62 0.09
N ARG A 374 -27.07 16.22 1.12
CA ARG A 374 -26.91 17.03 2.35
C ARG A 374 -26.10 18.29 2.11
N ASN A 375 -25.22 18.29 1.11
CA ASN A 375 -24.39 19.43 0.71
C ASN A 375 -25.07 20.34 -0.32
N GLY A 376 -26.34 20.09 -0.68
CA GLY A 376 -27.12 20.93 -1.59
C GLY A 376 -26.58 21.03 -3.02
N THR A 377 -25.71 20.10 -3.43
CA THR A 377 -25.05 20.12 -4.75
C THR A 377 -25.57 18.99 -5.63
N ASP A 378 -26.15 19.33 -6.79
CA ASP A 378 -26.56 18.31 -7.76
C ASP A 378 -25.35 17.84 -8.60
N ILE A 379 -24.75 16.74 -8.16
CA ILE A 379 -23.62 16.10 -8.83
C ILE A 379 -24.05 15.16 -9.98
N TYR A 380 -25.35 15.05 -10.27
CA TYR A 380 -25.91 14.12 -11.27
C TYR A 380 -26.41 14.81 -12.55
N THR A 381 -26.13 16.10 -12.73
CA THR A 381 -26.43 16.82 -13.98
C THR A 381 -25.78 16.14 -15.21
N PRO A 382 -26.32 16.33 -16.43
CA PRO A 382 -25.70 15.82 -17.64
C PRO A 382 -24.24 16.27 -17.82
N GLU A 383 -23.96 17.53 -17.47
CA GLU A 383 -22.61 18.10 -17.53
C GLU A 383 -21.67 17.47 -16.49
N ALA A 384 -22.13 17.26 -15.26
CA ALA A 384 -21.37 16.55 -14.22
C ALA A 384 -21.05 15.11 -14.64
N SER A 385 -22.01 14.43 -15.26
CA SER A 385 -21.84 13.07 -15.79
C SER A 385 -20.81 13.03 -16.92
N ARG A 386 -20.87 14.00 -17.85
CA ARG A 386 -19.90 14.15 -18.95
C ARG A 386 -18.48 14.39 -18.42
N ARG A 387 -18.32 15.30 -17.44
CA ARG A 387 -17.03 15.57 -16.79
C ARG A 387 -16.48 14.33 -16.07
N THR A 388 -17.33 13.62 -15.32
CA THR A 388 -16.95 12.39 -14.63
C THR A 388 -16.43 11.33 -15.61
N LEU A 389 -17.16 11.08 -16.70
CA LEU A 389 -16.76 10.10 -17.72
C LEU A 389 -15.45 10.49 -18.41
N ALA A 390 -15.25 11.78 -18.72
CA ALA A 390 -13.98 12.27 -19.28
C ALA A 390 -12.81 12.05 -18.31
N THR A 391 -12.99 12.32 -17.02
CA THR A 391 -11.97 12.05 -15.99
C THR A 391 -11.68 10.56 -15.85
N LEU A 392 -12.70 9.69 -15.86
CA LEU A 392 -12.52 8.24 -15.83
C LEU A 392 -11.75 7.73 -17.04
N LEU A 393 -12.04 8.25 -18.23
CA LEU A 393 -11.34 7.90 -19.46
C LEU A 393 -9.86 8.31 -19.39
N GLN A 394 -9.56 9.53 -18.97
CA GLN A 394 -8.19 10.03 -18.79
C GLN A 394 -7.40 9.17 -17.78
N LYS A 395 -8.02 8.83 -16.63
CA LYS A 395 -7.38 7.97 -15.62
C LYS A 395 -7.15 6.56 -16.15
N THR A 396 -8.13 6.02 -16.88
CA THR A 396 -8.02 4.71 -17.51
C THR A 396 -6.86 4.68 -18.49
N GLU A 397 -6.74 5.70 -19.34
CA GLU A 397 -5.65 5.86 -20.29
C GLU A 397 -4.27 5.81 -19.61
N ALA A 398 -4.09 6.63 -18.57
CA ALA A 398 -2.84 6.70 -17.82
C ALA A 398 -2.47 5.38 -17.11
N LEU A 399 -3.47 4.70 -16.54
CA LEU A 399 -3.26 3.40 -15.87
C LEU A 399 -2.90 2.29 -16.87
N LEU A 400 -3.54 2.28 -18.04
CA LEU A 400 -3.20 1.34 -19.12
C LEU A 400 -1.78 1.60 -19.65
N ASP A 401 -1.36 2.87 -19.77
CA ASP A 401 0.02 3.24 -20.14
C ASP A 401 1.05 2.84 -19.07
N ALA A 402 0.66 2.85 -17.80
CA ALA A 402 1.46 2.28 -16.70
C ALA A 402 1.51 0.73 -16.74
N GLY A 403 0.81 0.08 -17.67
CA GLY A 403 0.79 -1.37 -17.83
C GLY A 403 -0.17 -2.09 -16.89
N LEU A 404 -1.06 -1.36 -16.22
CA LEU A 404 -2.01 -1.91 -15.23
C LEU A 404 -3.30 -2.37 -15.92
N ARG A 405 -3.96 -3.36 -15.30
CA ARG A 405 -5.34 -3.68 -15.64
C ARG A 405 -6.26 -2.65 -14.99
N VAL A 406 -7.36 -2.32 -15.66
CA VAL A 406 -8.33 -1.35 -15.17
C VAL A 406 -9.75 -1.92 -15.22
N ILE A 407 -10.48 -1.80 -14.13
CA ILE A 407 -11.95 -1.94 -14.08
C ILE A 407 -12.54 -0.53 -14.01
N VAL A 408 -13.43 -0.18 -14.94
CA VAL A 408 -14.23 1.04 -14.83
C VAL A 408 -15.61 0.66 -14.32
N ASP A 409 -15.88 0.99 -13.05
CA ASP A 409 -17.13 0.71 -12.36
C ASP A 409 -18.09 1.91 -12.48
N ALA A 410 -18.85 1.90 -13.57
CA ALA A 410 -19.92 2.85 -13.85
C ALA A 410 -21.19 2.08 -14.24
N THR A 411 -22.32 2.79 -14.36
CA THR A 411 -23.55 2.15 -14.83
C THR A 411 -23.53 1.88 -16.33
N PHE A 412 -22.86 2.76 -17.09
CA PHE A 412 -22.66 2.65 -18.55
C PHE A 412 -23.95 2.39 -19.35
N LEU A 413 -25.05 3.03 -18.95
CA LEU A 413 -26.39 2.77 -19.51
C LEU A 413 -26.60 3.30 -20.94
N ALA A 414 -25.72 4.16 -21.45
CA ALA A 414 -25.78 4.66 -22.82
C ALA A 414 -24.54 4.20 -23.62
N ARG A 415 -24.73 3.86 -24.90
CA ARG A 415 -23.63 3.45 -25.80
C ARG A 415 -22.56 4.53 -25.91
N SER A 416 -22.97 5.80 -25.99
CA SER A 416 -22.06 6.95 -26.06
C SER A 416 -21.16 7.10 -24.83
N TRP A 417 -21.49 6.46 -23.70
CA TRP A 417 -20.63 6.43 -22.51
C TRP A 417 -19.61 5.29 -22.55
N ARG A 418 -19.92 4.20 -23.26
CA ARG A 418 -19.05 3.01 -23.37
C ARG A 418 -18.05 3.16 -24.52
N GLU A 419 -18.54 3.62 -25.66
CA GLU A 419 -17.78 3.73 -26.92
C GLU A 419 -16.40 4.37 -26.78
N PRO A 420 -16.18 5.48 -26.03
CA PRO A 420 -14.84 6.04 -25.87
C PRO A 420 -13.84 5.09 -25.20
N PHE A 421 -14.28 4.25 -24.27
CA PHE A 421 -13.44 3.27 -23.59
C PHE A 421 -13.15 2.06 -24.48
N GLU A 422 -14.13 1.65 -25.28
CA GLU A 422 -13.97 0.60 -26.28
C GLU A 422 -12.95 1.03 -27.34
N GLN A 423 -13.11 2.23 -27.90
CA GLN A 423 -12.18 2.82 -28.86
C GLN A 423 -10.76 2.96 -28.29
N LEU A 424 -10.62 3.35 -27.03
CA LEU A 424 -9.32 3.41 -26.35
C LEU A 424 -8.64 2.02 -26.32
N ALA A 425 -9.38 0.97 -25.94
CA ALA A 425 -8.83 -0.39 -25.90
C ALA A 425 -8.52 -0.93 -27.30
N GLU A 426 -9.38 -0.66 -28.29
CA GLU A 426 -9.19 -1.10 -29.66
C GLU A 426 -8.01 -0.41 -30.37
N ALA A 427 -7.90 0.91 -30.25
CA ALA A 427 -6.82 1.69 -30.83
C ALA A 427 -5.44 1.25 -30.30
N ARG A 428 -5.38 0.78 -29.06
CA ARG A 428 -4.16 0.28 -28.41
C ARG A 428 -3.98 -1.24 -28.55
N GLY A 429 -4.91 -1.93 -29.21
CA GLY A 429 -4.87 -3.39 -29.39
C GLY A 429 -4.95 -4.18 -28.08
N LEU A 430 -5.57 -3.61 -27.04
CA LEU A 430 -5.63 -4.18 -25.70
C LEU A 430 -6.79 -5.18 -25.54
N PRO A 431 -6.62 -6.25 -24.76
CA PRO A 431 -7.72 -7.11 -24.36
C PRO A 431 -8.74 -6.33 -23.52
N TRP A 432 -10.03 -6.49 -23.83
CA TRP A 432 -11.11 -5.88 -23.07
C TRP A 432 -12.40 -6.70 -23.12
N CYS A 433 -13.26 -6.50 -22.11
CA CYS A 433 -14.60 -7.05 -22.04
C CYS A 433 -15.57 -6.16 -21.24
N ILE A 434 -16.87 -6.45 -21.39
CA ILE A 434 -17.94 -5.86 -20.58
C ILE A 434 -18.45 -6.94 -19.61
N VAL A 435 -18.63 -6.62 -18.34
CA VAL A 435 -19.33 -7.46 -17.37
C VAL A 435 -20.69 -6.83 -17.08
N SER A 436 -21.76 -7.49 -17.54
CA SER A 436 -23.14 -6.98 -17.48
C SER A 436 -24.06 -7.95 -16.72
N PRO A 437 -24.13 -7.86 -15.37
CA PRO A 437 -24.92 -8.78 -14.57
C PRO A 437 -26.40 -8.74 -14.93
N GLN A 438 -27.01 -9.92 -15.09
CA GLN A 438 -28.43 -10.08 -15.36
C GLN A 438 -29.13 -10.35 -14.03
N VAL A 439 -29.90 -9.39 -13.54
CA VAL A 439 -30.57 -9.48 -12.23
C VAL A 439 -32.05 -9.13 -12.39
N PRO A 440 -32.99 -9.95 -11.90
CA PRO A 440 -34.40 -9.64 -11.94
C PRO A 440 -34.73 -8.31 -11.27
N GLU A 441 -35.69 -7.56 -11.81
CA GLU A 441 -36.07 -6.23 -11.30
C GLU A 441 -36.50 -6.26 -9.83
N THR A 442 -37.21 -7.32 -9.42
CA THR A 442 -37.62 -7.53 -8.02
C THR A 442 -36.42 -7.50 -7.08
N LEU A 443 -35.38 -8.25 -7.41
CA LEU A 443 -34.14 -8.32 -6.62
C LEU A 443 -33.33 -7.00 -6.69
N LEU A 444 -33.36 -6.29 -7.82
CA LEU A 444 -32.75 -4.95 -7.92
C LEU A 444 -33.37 -3.98 -6.91
N ARG A 445 -34.71 -3.94 -6.85
CA ARG A 445 -35.47 -3.07 -5.94
C ARG A 445 -35.21 -3.41 -4.48
N GLU A 446 -35.21 -4.70 -4.13
CA GLU A 446 -34.88 -5.18 -2.78
C GLU A 446 -33.48 -4.71 -2.34
N ARG A 447 -32.47 -4.93 -3.20
CA ARG A 447 -31.07 -4.55 -2.91
C ARG A 447 -30.86 -3.03 -2.80
N VAL A 448 -31.57 -2.23 -3.60
CA VAL A 448 -31.50 -0.77 -3.50
C VAL A 448 -32.14 -0.29 -2.19
N SER A 449 -33.31 -0.85 -1.83
CA SER A 449 -33.98 -0.50 -0.58
C SER A 449 -33.12 -0.85 0.64
N ALA A 450 -32.56 -2.06 0.69
CA ALA A 450 -31.72 -2.51 1.81
C ALA A 450 -30.49 -1.61 2.01
N ARG A 451 -29.80 -1.21 0.93
CA ARG A 451 -28.62 -0.33 1.00
C ARG A 451 -28.97 1.09 1.44
N HIS A 452 -30.11 1.63 0.97
CA HIS A 452 -30.56 2.96 1.38
C HIS A 452 -30.82 3.03 2.90
N HIS A 453 -31.25 1.93 3.52
CA HIS A 453 -31.40 1.86 4.97
C HIS A 453 -30.07 1.75 5.73
N GLN A 454 -29.02 1.19 5.13
CA GLN A 454 -27.71 1.00 5.77
C GLN A 454 -26.83 2.26 5.72
N GLY A 455 -26.91 3.08 4.67
CA GLY A 455 -26.23 4.38 4.61
C GLY A 455 -24.69 4.36 4.47
N GLU A 456 -24.08 3.21 4.17
CA GLU A 456 -22.61 3.01 4.18
C GLU A 456 -21.95 2.94 2.78
N ASP A 457 -22.70 3.12 1.68
CA ASP A 457 -22.20 3.00 0.29
C ASP A 457 -22.01 4.39 -0.37
N ALA A 458 -21.00 4.51 -1.23
CA ALA A 458 -20.76 5.74 -1.99
C ALA A 458 -21.83 6.01 -3.06
N SER A 459 -22.58 4.98 -3.47
CA SER A 459 -23.71 5.08 -4.41
C SER A 459 -24.95 5.70 -3.75
N GLU A 460 -25.38 6.87 -4.20
CA GLU A 460 -26.57 7.60 -3.68
C GLU A 460 -27.91 7.21 -4.36
N ALA A 461 -27.95 6.10 -5.11
CA ALA A 461 -29.13 5.68 -5.86
C ALA A 461 -30.27 5.18 -4.96
N ASP A 462 -31.45 5.78 -5.09
CA ASP A 462 -32.71 5.32 -4.50
C ASP A 462 -33.60 4.59 -5.53
N LEU A 463 -34.83 4.22 -5.13
CA LEU A 463 -35.78 3.55 -6.01
C LEU A 463 -36.25 4.40 -7.19
N ALA A 464 -36.27 5.73 -7.06
CA ALA A 464 -36.62 6.64 -8.14
C ALA A 464 -35.48 6.68 -9.17
N VAL A 465 -34.24 6.75 -8.72
CA VAL A 465 -33.03 6.63 -9.56
C VAL A 465 -33.02 5.30 -10.29
N LEU A 466 -33.28 4.18 -9.60
CA LEU A 466 -33.35 2.86 -10.25
C LEU A 466 -34.43 2.83 -11.34
N THR A 467 -35.62 3.35 -11.06
CA THR A 467 -36.74 3.38 -12.01
C THR A 467 -36.38 4.20 -13.25
N SER A 468 -35.74 5.37 -13.04
CA SER A 468 -35.22 6.19 -14.14
C SER A 468 -34.15 5.48 -14.95
N GLN A 469 -33.24 4.74 -14.30
CA GLN A 469 -32.19 3.98 -14.98
C GLN A 469 -32.76 2.85 -15.83
N LEU A 470 -33.76 2.11 -15.33
CA LEU A 470 -34.42 1.04 -16.08
C LEU A 470 -35.17 1.56 -17.31
N ALA A 471 -35.80 2.73 -17.20
CA ALA A 471 -36.53 3.34 -18.32
C ALA A 471 -35.61 3.92 -19.40
N ASN A 472 -34.41 4.38 -19.03
CA ASN A 472 -33.50 5.11 -19.93
C ASN A 472 -32.28 4.29 -20.39
N GLN A 473 -32.13 3.04 -19.94
CA GLN A 473 -31.01 2.20 -20.38
C GLN A 473 -31.12 1.84 -21.87
N GLN A 474 -29.99 1.91 -22.56
CA GLN A 474 -29.84 1.41 -23.93
C GLN A 474 -29.30 -0.01 -23.88
N PRO A 475 -29.87 -0.96 -24.65
CA PRO A 475 -29.35 -2.31 -24.72
C PRO A 475 -27.91 -2.31 -25.24
N LEU A 476 -27.17 -3.37 -24.88
CA LEU A 476 -25.87 -3.64 -25.50
C LEU A 476 -26.08 -3.88 -27.00
N ALA A 477 -25.27 -3.23 -27.82
CA ALA A 477 -25.35 -3.34 -29.26
C ALA A 477 -24.81 -4.71 -29.74
N PRO A 478 -25.22 -5.19 -30.93
CA PRO A 478 -24.81 -6.51 -31.43
C PRO A 478 -23.29 -6.71 -31.53
N ASP A 479 -22.52 -5.63 -31.75
CA ASP A 479 -21.06 -5.60 -31.78
C ASP A 479 -20.41 -5.69 -30.38
N GLU A 480 -21.13 -5.31 -29.32
CA GLU A 480 -20.68 -5.40 -27.93
C GLU A 480 -20.91 -6.80 -27.32
N LEU A 481 -21.94 -7.52 -27.77
CA LEU A 481 -22.33 -8.83 -27.22
C LEU A 481 -21.20 -9.87 -27.26
N PRO A 482 -20.42 -10.02 -28.35
CA PRO A 482 -19.28 -10.94 -28.38
C PRO A 482 -18.21 -10.63 -27.33
N ARG A 483 -18.16 -9.40 -26.81
CA ARG A 483 -17.21 -8.94 -25.76
C ARG A 483 -17.82 -8.94 -24.37
N THR A 484 -19.10 -9.28 -24.23
CA THR A 484 -19.83 -9.19 -22.96
C THR A 484 -19.88 -10.54 -22.24
N LEU A 485 -19.73 -10.50 -20.93
CA LEU A 485 -20.05 -11.57 -19.98
C LEU A 485 -21.30 -11.16 -19.20
N GLN A 486 -22.29 -12.05 -19.11
CA GLN A 486 -23.60 -11.77 -18.51
C GLN A 486 -23.87 -12.71 -17.33
N PRO A 487 -23.17 -12.53 -16.18
CA PRO A 487 -23.38 -13.38 -15.02
C PRO A 487 -24.79 -13.20 -14.47
N THR A 488 -25.41 -14.29 -14.03
CA THR A 488 -26.69 -14.30 -13.31
C THR A 488 -26.44 -14.44 -11.80
N PRO A 489 -27.46 -14.33 -10.93
CA PRO A 489 -27.28 -14.54 -9.49
C PRO A 489 -26.75 -15.93 -9.14
N GLU A 490 -26.90 -16.91 -10.04
CA GLU A 490 -26.43 -18.28 -9.89
C GLU A 490 -24.97 -18.47 -10.37
N THR A 491 -24.42 -17.51 -11.12
CA THR A 491 -23.01 -17.58 -11.57
C THR A 491 -22.08 -17.40 -10.37
N SER A 492 -21.22 -18.39 -10.12
CA SER A 492 -20.26 -18.32 -9.02
C SER A 492 -19.14 -17.30 -9.29
N LEU A 493 -18.59 -16.68 -8.24
CA LEU A 493 -17.46 -15.75 -8.38
C LEU A 493 -16.24 -16.39 -9.06
N PRO A 494 -15.79 -17.61 -8.68
CA PRO A 494 -14.64 -18.24 -9.34
C PRO A 494 -14.86 -18.47 -10.84
N GLU A 495 -16.08 -18.82 -11.24
CA GLU A 495 -16.44 -18.99 -12.65
C GLU A 495 -16.33 -17.65 -13.41
N LEU A 496 -16.94 -16.58 -12.89
CA LEU A 496 -16.87 -15.26 -13.51
C LEU A 496 -15.42 -14.77 -13.63
N ILE A 497 -14.63 -14.93 -12.56
CA ILE A 497 -13.22 -14.55 -12.52
C ILE A 497 -12.44 -15.25 -13.65
N GLU A 498 -12.62 -16.57 -13.81
CA GLU A 498 -11.93 -17.31 -14.86
C GLU A 498 -12.40 -16.90 -16.26
N GLN A 499 -13.71 -16.67 -16.46
CA GLN A 499 -14.24 -16.16 -17.73
C GLN A 499 -13.62 -14.80 -18.07
N VAL A 500 -13.55 -13.87 -17.12
CA VAL A 500 -12.90 -12.56 -17.33
C VAL A 500 -11.42 -12.77 -17.63
N ARG A 501 -10.70 -13.58 -16.86
CA ARG A 501 -9.28 -13.89 -17.08
C ARG A 501 -9.02 -14.39 -18.50
N GLN A 502 -9.89 -15.23 -19.05
CA GLN A 502 -9.79 -15.70 -20.43
C GLN A 502 -9.99 -14.59 -21.46
N ARG A 503 -10.95 -13.68 -21.24
CA ARG A 503 -11.16 -12.51 -22.12
C ARG A 503 -9.99 -11.54 -22.10
N LEU A 504 -9.29 -11.43 -20.97
CA LEU A 504 -8.14 -10.54 -20.81
C LEU A 504 -6.81 -11.15 -21.30
N ARG A 505 -6.82 -12.37 -21.85
CA ARG A 505 -5.62 -12.93 -22.49
C ARG A 505 -5.32 -12.17 -23.78
N PRO A 506 -4.04 -11.86 -24.08
CA PRO A 506 -3.66 -11.31 -25.38
C PRO A 506 -4.18 -12.22 -26.49
N ARG A 507 -4.85 -11.67 -27.50
CA ARG A 507 -5.15 -12.42 -28.72
C ARG A 507 -3.80 -12.85 -29.31
N LYS A 508 -3.63 -14.15 -29.57
CA LYS A 508 -2.48 -14.62 -30.37
C LYS A 508 -2.53 -13.80 -31.66
N ARG A 509 -1.49 -13.01 -31.95
CA ARG A 509 -1.33 -12.45 -33.29
C ARG A 509 -1.33 -13.64 -34.24
N SER A 510 -2.30 -13.69 -35.14
CA SER A 510 -2.23 -14.60 -36.27
C SER A 510 -0.94 -14.25 -37.01
N THR A 511 0.03 -15.14 -36.98
CA THR A 511 1.15 -15.09 -37.93
C THR A 511 0.59 -15.51 -39.29
N ALA A 512 -0.03 -14.55 -39.97
CA ALA A 512 -0.46 -14.62 -41.36
C ALA A 512 -0.58 -13.17 -41.85
N ASP A 513 0.54 -12.58 -42.26
CA ASP A 513 0.95 -12.43 -43.66
C ASP A 513 2.39 -11.92 -43.75
#